data_AF-A0A820S8E5-F1
#
_entry.id   AF-A0A820S8E5-F1
#
_cell.length_a   1.000
_cell.length_b   1.000
_cell.length_c   1.000
_cell.angle_alpha   90.00
_cell.angle_beta   90.00
_cell.angle_gamma   90.00
#
_symmetry.space_group_name_H-M   'P 1'
#
loop_
_entity.id
_entity.type
_entity.pdbx_description
1 polymer ?
#
loop_
_entity_poly.entity_id
_entity_poly.type
_entity_poly.pdbx_seq_one_letter_code
_entity_poly.pdbx_strand_id
1 'polypeptide(L)'
;NKLFNLINNLHYFGVTGKIQFNQNQTDRIEGINYILKNIQIISNNVNFVPVLIWSSTTNWTLYSPTSLIIWPGNSLIIPSEYPSLSGINLRIALIETPPFTMLTQQQQMKEETNETKLIGYIPDLIDLLTNQMGFIPNLTL
;
A
#
# COMPACT_ATOMS: atom_id res chain seq x y z
N ASN A 1 -40.51 26.31 7.85
CA ASN A 1 -39.90 26.62 6.53
C ASN A 1 -39.20 27.98 6.42
N LYS A 2 -39.75 29.11 6.92
CA LYS A 2 -39.07 30.42 6.80
C LYS A 2 -37.67 30.48 7.45
N LEU A 3 -37.49 29.89 8.63
CA LEU A 3 -36.20 29.87 9.33
C LEU A 3 -35.10 29.15 8.53
N PHE A 4 -35.40 27.96 7.99
CA PHE A 4 -34.45 27.20 7.18
C PHE A 4 -34.04 27.95 5.91
N ASN A 5 -34.99 28.61 5.22
CA ASN A 5 -34.65 29.44 4.07
C ASN A 5 -33.74 30.62 4.45
N LEU A 6 -33.94 31.19 5.64
CA LEU A 6 -33.09 32.26 6.14
C LEU A 6 -31.68 31.74 6.42
N ILE A 7 -31.55 30.59 7.09
CA ILE A 7 -30.26 29.93 7.36
C ILE A 7 -29.52 29.59 6.05
N ASN A 8 -30.20 29.05 5.04
CA ASN A 8 -29.57 28.70 3.77
C ASN A 8 -29.12 29.91 2.93
N ASN A 9 -29.72 31.08 3.18
CA ASN A 9 -29.35 32.32 2.49
C ASN A 9 -28.27 33.11 3.23
N LEU A 10 -27.89 32.70 4.44
CA LEU A 10 -26.81 33.32 5.20
C LEU A 10 -25.46 32.88 4.64
N HIS A 11 -24.60 33.87 4.41
CA HIS A 11 -23.19 33.67 4.12
C HIS A 11 -22.37 34.65 4.97
N TYR A 12 -21.31 34.17 5.58
CA TYR A 12 -20.44 34.97 6.42
C TYR A 12 -19.03 34.39 6.48
N PHE A 13 -18.05 35.20 6.89
CA PHE A 13 -16.69 34.72 7.15
C PHE A 13 -16.54 34.38 8.63
N GLY A 14 -16.23 33.12 8.92
CA GLY A 14 -15.85 32.66 10.24
C GLY A 14 -14.36 32.33 10.32
N VAL A 15 -13.94 31.78 11.47
CA VAL A 15 -12.54 31.38 11.74
C VAL A 15 -12.00 30.40 10.69
N THR A 16 -12.87 29.58 10.14
CA THR A 16 -12.57 28.53 9.15
C THR A 16 -12.76 28.98 7.70
N GLY A 17 -12.96 30.28 7.44
CA GLY A 17 -13.24 30.82 6.11
C GLY A 17 -14.73 31.09 5.86
N LYS A 18 -15.12 31.09 4.58
CA LYS A 18 -16.50 31.37 4.17
C LYS A 18 -17.42 30.24 4.64
N ILE A 19 -18.51 30.61 5.29
CA ILE A 19 -19.53 29.69 5.81
C ILE A 19 -20.82 29.97 5.05
N GLN A 20 -21.27 28.94 4.33
CA GLN A 20 -22.49 28.96 3.53
C GLN A 20 -23.04 27.53 3.46
N PHE A 21 -24.35 27.38 3.57
CA PHE A 21 -25.05 26.10 3.54
C PHE A 21 -26.09 26.09 2.41
N ASN A 22 -26.47 24.89 1.92
CA ASN A 22 -27.60 24.73 1.01
C ASN A 22 -28.49 23.58 1.47
N GLN A 23 -29.64 23.39 0.81
CA GLN A 23 -30.58 22.31 1.14
C GLN A 23 -30.16 20.93 0.62
N ASN A 24 -29.18 20.87 -0.27
CA ASN A 24 -28.80 19.67 -0.99
C ASN A 24 -27.63 18.92 -0.33
N GLN A 25 -26.95 19.56 0.62
CA GLN A 25 -25.74 19.05 1.28
C GLN A 25 -25.83 19.34 2.78
N THR A 26 -25.33 18.40 3.58
CA THR A 26 -25.25 18.55 5.04
C THR A 26 -24.08 19.42 5.48
N ASP A 27 -23.07 19.56 4.61
CA ASP A 27 -21.85 20.31 4.88
C ASP A 27 -21.86 21.69 4.22
N ARG A 28 -20.83 22.50 4.54
CA ARG A 28 -20.64 23.81 3.92
C ARG A 28 -20.35 23.67 2.44
N ILE A 29 -20.90 24.59 1.63
CA ILE A 29 -20.71 24.61 0.17
C ILE A 29 -19.21 24.78 -0.18
N GLU A 30 -18.54 25.72 0.48
CA GLU A 30 -17.13 26.09 0.24
C GLU A 30 -16.30 25.90 1.51
N GLY A 31 -16.15 24.64 1.94
CA GLY A 31 -15.32 24.27 3.09
C GLY A 31 -13.94 23.75 2.71
N ILE A 32 -12.91 24.21 3.43
CA ILE A 32 -11.69 23.41 3.63
C ILE A 32 -12.09 22.34 4.64
N ASN A 33 -12.24 21.10 4.18
CA ASN A 33 -12.79 20.07 5.05
C ASN A 33 -11.69 19.20 5.68
N TYR A 34 -10.51 19.08 5.04
CA TYR A 34 -9.46 18.20 5.55
C TYR A 34 -8.05 18.75 5.30
N ILE A 35 -7.22 18.71 6.34
CA ILE A 35 -5.76 18.93 6.26
C ILE A 35 -5.10 17.59 6.55
N LEU A 36 -4.36 17.06 5.58
CA LEU A 36 -3.60 15.83 5.74
C LEU A 36 -2.21 16.16 6.28
N LYS A 37 -1.84 15.47 7.35
CA LYS A 37 -0.52 15.59 7.97
C LYS A 37 0.31 14.34 7.69
N ASN A 38 1.53 14.53 7.22
CA ASN A 38 2.54 13.49 7.06
C ASN A 38 3.33 13.37 8.36
N ILE A 39 3.58 12.14 8.79
CA ILE A 39 4.38 11.85 9.98
C ILE A 39 5.83 11.85 9.55
N GLN A 40 6.62 12.76 10.11
CA GLN A 40 8.01 12.98 9.72
C GLN A 40 8.92 12.96 10.95
N ILE A 41 10.08 12.32 10.82
CA ILE A 41 11.10 12.37 11.86
C ILE A 41 12.02 13.55 11.55
N ILE A 42 11.97 14.58 12.40
CA ILE A 42 12.81 15.78 12.28
C ILE A 42 13.54 15.95 13.61
N SER A 43 14.88 16.03 13.57
CA SER A 43 15.72 16.14 14.77
C SER A 43 15.43 15.05 15.81
N ASN A 44 15.30 13.80 15.37
CA ASN A 44 14.98 12.62 16.19
C ASN A 44 13.61 12.66 16.90
N ASN A 45 12.72 13.60 16.54
CA ASN A 45 11.36 13.68 17.06
C ASN A 45 10.33 13.40 15.97
N VAL A 46 9.24 12.75 16.36
CA VAL A 46 8.09 12.52 15.49
C VAL A 46 7.23 13.77 15.42
N ASN A 47 7.08 14.33 14.22
CA ASN A 47 6.31 15.53 13.94
C ASN A 47 5.17 15.23 12.97
N PHE A 48 4.05 15.93 13.15
CA PHE A 48 2.89 15.85 12.24
C PHE A 48 2.84 17.10 11.37
N VAL A 49 3.41 17.01 10.16
CA VAL A 49 3.61 18.14 9.25
C VAL A 49 2.47 18.18 8.23
N PRO A 50 1.70 19.29 8.11
CA PRO A 50 0.65 19.40 7.10
C PRO A 50 1.27 19.41 5.69
N VAL A 51 0.71 18.60 4.79
CA VAL A 51 1.25 18.41 3.43
C VAL A 51 0.21 18.57 2.33
N LEU A 52 -1.05 18.21 2.61
CA LEU A 52 -2.14 18.35 1.66
C LEU A 52 -3.35 19.00 2.32
N ILE A 53 -4.12 19.69 1.49
CA ILE A 53 -5.38 20.31 1.85
C ILE A 53 -6.45 19.87 0.85
N TRP A 54 -7.61 19.46 1.37
CA TRP A 54 -8.77 19.12 0.55
C TRP A 54 -9.85 20.18 0.72
N SER A 55 -10.38 20.61 -0.42
CA SER A 55 -11.60 21.40 -0.50
C SER A 55 -12.53 20.80 -1.56
N SER A 56 -13.82 21.11 -1.45
CA SER A 56 -14.83 20.72 -2.44
C SER A 56 -14.56 21.29 -3.84
N THR A 57 -13.77 22.36 -3.95
CA THR A 57 -13.51 23.06 -5.22
C THR A 57 -12.20 22.64 -5.87
N THR A 58 -11.16 22.34 -5.09
CA THR A 58 -9.81 22.07 -5.61
C THR A 58 -9.35 20.63 -5.46
N ASN A 59 -10.16 19.76 -4.83
CA ASN A 59 -9.72 18.43 -4.39
C ASN A 59 -8.44 18.51 -3.53
N TRP A 60 -7.66 17.43 -3.48
CA TRP A 60 -6.37 17.41 -2.79
C TRP A 60 -5.36 18.26 -3.52
N THR A 61 -4.83 19.25 -2.83
CA THR A 61 -3.74 20.11 -3.30
C THR A 61 -2.67 20.21 -2.22
N LEU A 62 -1.47 20.66 -2.58
CA LEU A 62 -0.40 20.88 -1.60
C LEU A 62 -0.83 21.94 -0.58
N TYR A 63 -0.54 21.70 0.69
CA TYR A 63 -0.86 22.62 1.77
C TYR A 63 -0.08 23.94 1.64
N SER A 64 1.18 23.86 1.20
CA SER A 64 2.04 24.99 0.84
C SER A 64 2.95 24.62 -0.33
N PRO A 65 3.53 25.60 -1.06
CA PRO A 65 4.51 25.32 -2.11
C PRO A 65 5.76 24.56 -1.63
N THR A 66 6.04 24.63 -0.33
CA THR A 66 7.18 23.95 0.32
C THR A 66 6.80 22.64 1.00
N SER A 67 5.54 22.21 0.88
CA SER A 67 5.07 20.96 1.48
C SER A 67 5.70 19.76 0.76
N LEU A 68 6.31 18.86 1.54
CA LEU A 68 6.94 17.64 1.04
C LEU A 68 6.32 16.43 1.74
N ILE A 69 5.89 15.45 0.95
CA ILE A 69 5.46 14.15 1.45
C ILE A 69 6.68 13.26 1.57
N ILE A 70 6.98 12.81 2.79
CA ILE A 70 8.03 11.84 3.07
C ILE A 70 7.37 10.46 3.20
N TRP A 71 7.83 9.54 2.36
CA TRP A 71 7.44 8.14 2.35
C TRP A 71 8.27 7.34 3.36
N PRO A 72 7.82 6.13 3.75
CA PRO A 72 8.58 5.25 4.62
C PRO A 72 10.03 5.09 4.14
N GLY A 73 10.97 5.01 5.10
CA GLY A 73 12.41 5.01 4.80
C GLY A 73 13.00 6.40 4.57
N ASN A 74 12.30 7.47 4.94
CA ASN A 74 12.72 8.86 4.74
C ASN A 74 12.95 9.20 3.24
N SER A 75 12.07 8.70 2.38
CA SER A 75 12.18 8.83 0.92
C SER A 75 11.27 9.93 0.38
N LEU A 76 11.76 10.71 -0.57
CA LEU A 76 10.94 11.62 -1.40
C LEU A 76 10.43 10.95 -2.68
N ILE A 77 10.90 9.74 -2.96
CA ILE A 77 10.50 8.97 -4.13
C ILE A 77 9.17 8.32 -3.81
N ILE A 78 8.15 8.61 -4.62
CA ILE A 78 6.84 7.99 -4.51
C ILE A 78 7.03 6.48 -4.73
N PRO A 79 6.63 5.63 -3.77
CA PRO A 79 6.68 4.19 -3.97
C PRO A 79 5.75 3.84 -5.13
N SER A 80 6.35 3.42 -6.24
CA SER A 80 5.63 3.01 -7.45
C SER A 80 5.14 1.57 -7.39
N GLU A 81 5.55 0.82 -6.36
CA GLU A 81 5.39 -0.62 -6.31
C GLU A 81 4.24 -1.04 -5.38
N TYR A 82 3.40 -1.93 -5.91
CA TYR A 82 2.58 -2.80 -5.09
C TYR A 82 3.48 -3.83 -4.40
N PRO A 83 3.06 -4.43 -3.28
CA PRO A 83 3.79 -5.53 -2.68
C PRO A 83 4.09 -6.62 -3.73
N SER A 84 5.37 -6.82 -4.03
CA SER A 84 5.84 -7.86 -4.97
C SER A 84 6.27 -9.11 -4.20
N LEU A 85 6.08 -10.28 -4.80
CA LEU A 85 6.61 -11.54 -4.26
C LEU A 85 8.10 -11.74 -4.57
N SER A 86 8.69 -10.88 -5.41
CA SER A 86 10.10 -10.97 -5.79
C SER A 86 11.01 -10.80 -4.57
N GLY A 87 11.96 -11.72 -4.40
CA GLY A 87 12.90 -11.76 -3.29
C GLY A 87 12.33 -12.26 -1.95
N ILE A 88 11.06 -12.67 -1.90
CA ILE A 88 10.43 -13.20 -0.69
C ILE A 88 10.65 -14.71 -0.58
N ASN A 89 11.07 -15.17 0.60
CA ASN A 89 11.11 -16.59 0.95
C ASN A 89 9.68 -17.13 1.14
N LEU A 90 9.19 -17.93 0.18
CA LEU A 90 7.87 -18.52 0.22
C LEU A 90 7.95 -19.98 0.69
N ARG A 91 7.31 -20.29 1.82
CA ARG A 91 7.22 -21.66 2.33
C ARG A 91 6.07 -22.39 1.66
N ILE A 92 6.34 -23.49 0.98
CA ILE A 92 5.36 -24.28 0.23
C ILE A 92 5.39 -25.71 0.74
N ALA A 93 4.25 -26.17 1.28
CA ALA A 93 4.05 -27.56 1.64
C ALA A 93 3.52 -28.34 0.44
N LEU A 94 4.15 -29.46 0.13
CA LEU A 94 3.80 -30.34 -0.99
C LEU A 94 3.33 -31.69 -0.45
N ILE A 95 2.43 -32.34 -1.19
CA ILE A 95 1.97 -33.70 -0.85
C ILE A 95 2.51 -34.63 -1.93
N GLU A 96 3.15 -35.72 -1.52
CA GLU A 96 3.61 -36.74 -2.47
C GLU A 96 2.40 -37.41 -3.14
N THR A 97 2.28 -37.25 -4.45
CA THR A 97 1.18 -37.79 -5.25
C THR A 97 1.63 -37.93 -6.70
N PRO A 98 1.95 -39.14 -7.17
CA PRO A 98 2.25 -39.38 -8.58
C PRO A 98 1.05 -39.04 -9.49
N PRO A 99 1.25 -38.44 -10.67
CA PRO A 99 2.52 -37.97 -11.26
C PRO A 99 2.86 -36.50 -10.91
N PHE A 100 2.11 -35.88 -9.99
CA PHE A 100 2.19 -34.45 -9.69
C PHE A 100 3.38 -34.06 -8.81
N THR A 101 3.74 -34.90 -7.83
CA THR A 101 4.90 -34.69 -6.95
C THR A 101 5.44 -36.04 -6.52
N MET A 102 6.72 -36.30 -6.77
CA MET A 102 7.40 -37.55 -6.47
C MET A 102 8.82 -37.25 -5.99
N LEU A 103 9.39 -38.16 -5.21
CA LEU A 103 10.78 -38.08 -4.77
C LEU A 103 11.69 -38.93 -5.65
N THR A 104 12.86 -38.38 -5.98
CA THR A 104 13.96 -39.13 -6.57
C THR A 104 15.22 -38.97 -5.73
N GLN A 105 15.91 -40.07 -5.52
CA GLN A 105 17.23 -40.06 -4.90
C GLN A 105 18.26 -39.91 -6.02
N GLN A 106 19.02 -38.83 -6.00
CA GLN A 106 20.20 -38.72 -6.85
C GLN A 106 21.43 -39.15 -6.05
N GLN A 107 22.05 -40.27 -6.43
CA GLN A 107 23.37 -40.62 -5.93
C GLN A 107 24.40 -39.75 -6.66
N GLN A 108 24.90 -38.71 -6.01
CA GLN A 108 26.06 -37.99 -6.53
C GLN A 108 27.32 -38.84 -6.27
N MET A 109 27.98 -39.30 -7.34
CA MET A 109 29.18 -40.15 -7.29
C MET A 109 30.44 -39.48 -6.69
N LYS A 110 30.33 -38.33 -6.01
CA LYS A 110 31.50 -37.62 -5.45
C LYS A 110 31.39 -37.19 -4.00
N GLU A 111 30.19 -37.10 -3.41
CA GLU A 111 30.00 -36.76 -2.00
C GLU A 111 28.79 -37.55 -1.49
N GLU A 112 28.95 -38.27 -0.36
CA GLU A 112 27.90 -39.06 0.31
C GLU A 112 26.81 -38.16 0.93
N THR A 113 26.14 -37.36 0.11
CA THR A 113 24.94 -36.62 0.51
C THR A 113 23.77 -37.13 -0.31
N ASN A 114 22.88 -37.89 0.34
CA ASN A 114 21.61 -38.32 -0.23
C ASN A 114 20.69 -37.09 -0.39
N GLU A 115 20.84 -36.35 -1.48
CA GLU A 115 19.92 -35.28 -1.82
C GLU A 115 18.63 -35.88 -2.40
N THR A 116 17.53 -35.70 -1.68
CA THR A 116 16.18 -36.01 -2.15
C THR A 116 15.71 -34.89 -3.07
N LYS A 117 15.57 -35.18 -4.36
CA LYS A 117 15.06 -34.23 -5.35
C LYS A 117 13.57 -34.47 -5.62
N LEU A 118 12.77 -33.42 -5.45
CA LEU A 118 11.36 -33.39 -5.85
C LEU A 118 11.25 -33.31 -7.38
N ILE A 119 10.41 -34.15 -7.98
CA ILE A 119 10.11 -34.15 -9.42
C ILE A 119 8.60 -34.25 -9.66
N GLY A 120 8.15 -33.85 -10.84
CA GLY A 120 6.75 -33.94 -11.28
C GLY A 120 6.19 -32.57 -11.69
N TYR A 121 4.90 -32.56 -12.05
CA TYR A 121 4.25 -31.37 -12.57
C TYR A 121 4.28 -30.16 -11.62
N ILE A 122 4.09 -30.37 -10.31
CA ILE A 122 4.02 -29.28 -9.33
C ILE A 122 5.40 -28.65 -9.08
N PRO A 123 6.48 -29.41 -8.84
CA PRO A 123 7.84 -28.84 -8.81
C PRO A 123 8.18 -28.03 -10.08
N ASP A 124 7.87 -28.56 -11.27
CA ASP A 124 8.14 -27.86 -12.54
C ASP A 124 7.34 -26.54 -12.66
N LEU A 125 6.09 -26.54 -12.20
CA LEU A 125 5.26 -25.33 -12.14
C LEU A 125 5.84 -24.30 -11.16
N ILE A 126 6.32 -24.75 -10.00
CA ILE A 126 6.95 -23.86 -9.01
C ILE A 126 8.22 -23.23 -9.59
N ASP A 127 9.03 -23.99 -10.34
CA ASP A 127 10.21 -23.46 -11.02
C ASP A 127 9.83 -22.41 -12.07
N LEU A 128 8.78 -22.67 -12.86
CA LEU A 128 8.26 -21.69 -13.83
C LEU A 128 7.80 -20.40 -13.13
N LEU A 129 7.03 -20.53 -12.04
CA LEU A 129 6.54 -19.39 -11.27
C LEU A 129 7.67 -18.65 -10.57
N THR A 130 8.69 -19.35 -10.08
CA THR A 130 9.90 -18.78 -9.51
C THR A 130 10.61 -17.90 -10.53
N ASN A 131 10.78 -18.39 -11.76
CA ASN A 131 11.40 -17.63 -12.85
C ASN A 131 10.57 -16.40 -13.28
N GLN A 132 9.24 -16.47 -13.20
CA GLN A 132 8.35 -15.38 -13.62
C GLN A 132 8.12 -14.34 -12.53
N MET A 133 8.06 -14.76 -11.26
CA MET A 133 7.64 -13.93 -10.12
C MET A 133 8.80 -13.58 -9.17
N GLY A 134 9.92 -14.28 -9.26
CA GLY A 134 11.16 -13.97 -8.52
C GLY A 134 11.13 -14.30 -7.02
N PHE A 135 10.15 -15.05 -6.52
CA PHE A 135 10.17 -15.50 -5.12
C PHE A 135 11.19 -16.62 -4.93
N ILE A 136 11.58 -16.86 -3.68
CA ILE A 136 12.54 -17.92 -3.31
C ILE A 136 11.75 -19.07 -2.69
N PRO A 137 11.59 -20.22 -3.38
CA PRO A 137 10.83 -21.34 -2.85
C PRO A 137 11.57 -22.05 -1.71
N ASN A 138 10.87 -22.29 -0.60
CA ASN A 138 11.31 -23.19 0.47
C ASN A 138 10.30 -24.34 0.57
N LEU A 139 10.67 -25.47 -0.04
CA LEU A 139 9.78 -26.62 -0.23
C LEU A 139 9.90 -27.58 0.95
N THR A 140 8.76 -27.96 1.50
CA THR A 140 8.63 -29.00 2.53
C THR A 140 7.60 -30.02 2.09
N LEU A 141 7.86 -31.31 2.33
CA LEU A 141 6.87 -32.38 2.24
C LEU A 141 6.14 -32.56 3.58
#